data_AF-A0A1G4E3L7-F1
#
_entry.id   AF-A0A1G4E3L7-F1
#
_cell.length_a   1.000
_cell.length_b   1.000
_cell.length_c   1.000
_cell.angle_alpha   90.00
_cell.angle_beta   90.00
_cell.angle_gamma   90.00
#
_symmetry.space_group_name_H-M   'P 1'
#
loop_
_entity.id
_entity.type
_entity.pdbx_description
1 polymer ?
#
loop_
_entity_poly.entity_id
_entity_poly.type
_entity_poly.pdbx_seq_one_letter_code
_entity_poly.pdbx_strand_id
1 'polypeptide(L)'
;MSEELYISASSFSTYEEIINKDNDDINVVINKPCDFSKLGECCKNKDFLRNCLIADKYLNYLESGKTLLNIEEACKYFSYWIYKEMLLDKEYSNSVSEVYEIITKNKDVHICKEYVEDIIPPTFSNIKKLIGLYENLMKILTGIKDIDCDQAKICIDMYKGFEERPEKSANTIATAAITAISFASVMTYKFTPLGSWVRHRFSGNKNLKNKLEKEFTASQNSSELQDMEYRVPYNSS
;
A
#
# COMPACT_ATOMS: atom_id res chain seq x y z
N MET A 1 2.32 12.49 -10.96
CA MET A 1 2.28 11.54 -9.83
C MET A 1 1.23 10.51 -10.17
N SER A 2 1.63 9.26 -10.38
CA SER A 2 0.71 8.29 -10.99
C SER A 2 -0.35 7.87 -9.97
N GLU A 3 -1.61 7.82 -10.43
CA GLU A 3 -2.70 7.14 -9.73
C GLU A 3 -2.34 5.66 -9.46
N GLU A 4 -1.46 5.11 -10.29
CA GLU A 4 -1.06 3.72 -10.31
C GLU A 4 -0.20 3.28 -9.12
N LEU A 5 0.60 4.19 -8.53
CA LEU A 5 1.34 3.90 -7.30
C LEU A 5 0.38 3.61 -6.12
N TYR A 6 -0.74 4.32 -6.05
CA TYR A 6 -1.78 4.07 -5.05
C TYR A 6 -2.54 2.76 -5.30
N ILE A 7 -2.79 2.42 -6.57
CA ILE A 7 -3.43 1.15 -6.97
C ILE A 7 -2.59 -0.06 -6.55
N SER A 8 -1.27 0.10 -6.59
CA SER A 8 -0.31 -0.97 -6.26
C SER A 8 -0.16 -1.20 -4.76
N ALA A 9 -0.52 -0.24 -3.90
CA ALA A 9 -0.34 -0.34 -2.44
C ALA A 9 -0.98 -1.59 -1.81
N SER A 10 -2.06 -2.11 -2.41
CA SER A 10 -2.73 -3.35 -1.97
C SER A 10 -1.86 -4.61 -2.07
N SER A 11 -0.88 -4.65 -2.97
CA SER A 11 0.01 -5.81 -3.18
C SER A 11 1.38 -5.65 -2.52
N PHE A 12 1.67 -4.51 -1.87
CA PHE A 12 2.98 -4.21 -1.30
C PHE A 12 3.41 -5.20 -0.21
N SER A 13 2.48 -5.74 0.57
CA SER A 13 2.80 -6.76 1.58
C SER A 13 3.41 -8.02 0.97
N THR A 14 2.99 -8.41 -0.24
CA THR A 14 3.56 -9.57 -0.94
C THR A 14 5.01 -9.34 -1.31
N TYR A 15 5.35 -8.13 -1.79
CA TYR A 15 6.71 -7.78 -2.14
C TYR A 15 7.59 -7.47 -0.92
N GLU A 16 6.98 -7.04 0.18
CA GLU A 16 7.65 -6.90 1.48
C GLU A 16 8.12 -8.25 2.03
N GLU A 17 7.33 -9.31 1.89
CA GLU A 17 7.78 -10.66 2.24
C GLU A 17 8.98 -11.10 1.37
N ILE A 18 8.97 -10.74 0.08
CA ILE A 18 10.05 -11.10 -0.86
C ILE A 18 11.35 -10.36 -0.53
N ILE A 19 11.31 -9.04 -0.33
CA ILE A 19 12.52 -8.24 -0.07
C ILE A 19 13.15 -8.57 1.29
N ASN A 20 12.31 -8.97 2.26
CA ASN A 20 12.78 -9.36 3.59
C ASN A 20 13.27 -10.81 3.66
N LYS A 21 13.10 -11.59 2.59
CA LYS A 21 13.47 -13.00 2.57
C LYS A 21 14.99 -13.20 2.55
N ASP A 22 15.48 -14.01 3.48
CA ASP A 22 16.83 -14.55 3.53
C ASP A 22 17.95 -13.49 3.45
N ASN A 23 17.94 -12.44 4.29
CA ASN A 23 18.98 -11.40 4.31
C ASN A 23 20.19 -11.73 5.23
N ASP A 24 20.33 -12.96 5.71
CA ASP A 24 21.37 -13.36 6.67
C ASP A 24 22.78 -13.34 6.07
N ASP A 25 22.90 -13.62 4.77
CA ASP A 25 24.14 -13.55 3.98
C ASP A 25 24.69 -12.13 3.88
N ILE A 26 23.83 -11.12 3.94
CA ILE A 26 24.20 -9.69 3.85
C ILE A 26 25.04 -9.26 5.05
N ASN A 27 24.75 -9.78 6.26
CA ASN A 27 25.53 -9.47 7.47
C ASN A 27 27.00 -9.93 7.35
N VAL A 28 27.27 -10.99 6.58
CA VAL A 28 28.63 -11.46 6.30
C VAL A 28 29.37 -10.49 5.38
N VAL A 29 28.67 -9.89 4.41
CA VAL A 29 29.24 -8.95 3.44
C VAL A 29 29.53 -7.59 4.07
N ILE A 30 28.64 -7.07 4.92
CA ILE A 30 28.80 -5.76 5.58
C ILE A 30 30.04 -5.69 6.47
N ASN A 31 30.47 -6.83 7.03
CA ASN A 31 31.66 -6.90 7.88
C ASN A 31 32.98 -6.90 7.10
N LYS A 32 32.93 -6.96 5.77
CA LYS A 32 34.11 -6.85 4.90
C LYS A 32 34.32 -5.40 4.46
N PRO A 33 35.55 -5.01 4.09
CA PRO A 33 35.79 -3.72 3.45
C PRO A 33 34.91 -3.55 2.20
N CYS A 34 34.27 -2.39 2.07
CA CYS A 34 33.38 -2.12 0.94
C CYS A 34 34.18 -2.00 -0.36
N ASP A 35 33.81 -2.78 -1.37
CA ASP A 35 34.42 -2.72 -2.69
C ASP A 35 33.83 -1.57 -3.49
N PHE A 36 34.43 -0.39 -3.38
CA PHE A 36 33.98 0.82 -4.06
C PHE A 36 33.95 0.68 -5.59
N SER A 37 34.79 -0.20 -6.15
CA SER A 37 34.80 -0.43 -7.60
C SER A 37 33.50 -1.07 -8.11
N LYS A 38 32.87 -1.91 -7.30
CA LYS A 38 31.61 -2.59 -7.62
C LYS A 38 30.39 -1.85 -7.10
N LEU A 39 30.49 -1.35 -5.87
CA LEU A 39 29.35 -0.82 -5.11
C LEU A 39 29.27 0.71 -5.13
N GLY A 40 30.34 1.41 -5.50
CA GLY A 40 30.38 2.86 -5.66
C GLY A 40 29.77 3.60 -4.46
N GLU A 41 28.77 4.43 -4.74
CA GLU A 41 28.08 5.24 -3.73
C GLU A 41 27.31 4.43 -2.68
N CYS A 42 27.10 3.13 -2.88
CA CYS A 42 26.58 2.27 -1.81
C CYS A 42 27.55 2.12 -0.63
N CYS A 43 28.83 2.45 -0.79
CA CYS A 43 29.82 2.41 0.29
C CYS A 43 29.78 3.62 1.23
N LYS A 44 28.78 4.51 1.15
CA LYS A 44 28.67 5.75 1.97
C LYS A 44 28.73 5.46 3.48
N ASN A 45 27.87 4.57 3.98
CA ASN A 45 27.90 4.08 5.35
C ASN A 45 27.36 2.64 5.42
N LYS A 46 27.39 2.02 6.60
CA LYS A 46 27.00 0.62 6.76
C LYS A 46 25.51 0.36 6.50
N ASP A 47 24.63 1.28 6.90
CA ASP A 47 23.19 1.11 6.75
C ASP A 47 22.76 1.30 5.29
N PHE A 48 23.32 2.31 4.62
CA PHE A 48 23.15 2.53 3.19
C PHE A 48 23.71 1.36 2.36
N LEU A 49 24.89 0.83 2.74
CA LEU A 49 25.46 -0.37 2.14
C LEU A 49 24.54 -1.58 2.31
N ARG A 50 24.04 -1.81 3.52
CA ARG A 50 23.10 -2.89 3.82
C ARG A 50 21.88 -2.81 2.92
N ASN A 51 21.29 -1.63 2.82
CA ASN A 51 20.08 -1.42 2.02
C ASN A 51 20.37 -1.56 0.52
N CYS A 52 21.52 -1.09 0.02
CA CYS A 52 21.93 -1.37 -1.36
C CYS A 52 22.06 -2.87 -1.66
N LEU A 53 22.58 -3.68 -0.72
CA LEU A 53 22.70 -5.12 -0.90
C LEU A 53 21.34 -5.83 -0.90
N ILE A 54 20.42 -5.42 -0.03
CA ILE A 54 19.03 -5.93 -0.02
C ILE A 54 18.35 -5.59 -1.34
N ALA A 55 18.47 -4.34 -1.78
CA ALA A 55 17.94 -3.88 -3.05
C ALA A 55 18.47 -4.68 -4.25
N ASP A 56 19.79 -4.90 -4.29
CA ASP A 56 20.41 -5.71 -5.33
C ASP A 56 19.84 -7.13 -5.40
N LYS A 57 19.74 -7.79 -4.23
CA LYS A 57 19.18 -9.13 -4.13
C LYS A 57 17.73 -9.18 -4.61
N TYR A 58 16.92 -8.19 -4.25
CA TYR A 58 15.54 -8.07 -4.68
C TYR A 58 15.42 -7.89 -6.20
N LEU A 59 16.20 -6.98 -6.80
CA LEU A 59 16.17 -6.75 -8.24
C LEU A 59 16.60 -8.00 -9.04
N ASN A 60 17.65 -8.69 -8.58
CA ASN A 60 18.08 -9.96 -9.18
C ASN A 60 17.01 -11.06 -9.06
N TYR A 61 16.26 -11.07 -7.95
CA TYR A 61 15.14 -11.99 -7.78
C TYR A 61 14.02 -11.72 -8.79
N LEU A 62 13.65 -10.45 -9.00
CA LEU A 62 12.66 -10.06 -10.01
C LEU A 62 13.09 -10.45 -11.43
N GLU A 63 14.36 -10.21 -11.77
CA GLU A 63 14.93 -10.54 -13.08
C GLU A 63 14.99 -12.05 -13.33
N SER A 64 15.19 -12.86 -12.29
CA SER A 64 15.28 -14.32 -12.43
C SER A 64 14.01 -14.98 -12.98
N GLY A 65 12.86 -14.29 -12.95
CA GLY A 65 11.60 -14.75 -13.54
C GLY A 65 11.04 -16.05 -12.92
N LYS A 66 11.57 -16.50 -11.78
CA LYS A 66 11.24 -17.79 -11.15
C LYS A 66 9.81 -17.86 -10.60
N THR A 67 9.13 -16.73 -10.47
CA THR A 67 7.80 -16.60 -9.88
C THR A 67 6.93 -15.73 -10.79
N LEU A 68 5.63 -16.06 -10.90
CA LEU A 68 4.66 -15.23 -11.62
C LEU A 68 4.38 -13.97 -10.79
N LEU A 69 5.19 -12.92 -10.99
CA LEU A 69 5.08 -11.64 -10.29
C LEU A 69 4.58 -10.56 -11.25
N ASN A 70 3.83 -9.60 -10.72
CA ASN A 70 3.54 -8.38 -11.45
C ASN A 70 4.75 -7.44 -11.30
N ILE A 71 5.61 -7.39 -12.32
CA ILE A 71 6.87 -6.64 -12.29
C ILE A 71 6.64 -5.15 -12.03
N GLU A 72 5.62 -4.56 -12.66
CA GLU A 72 5.28 -3.15 -12.45
C GLU A 72 4.96 -2.87 -10.98
N GLU A 73 4.08 -3.67 -10.37
CA GLU A 73 3.75 -3.51 -8.95
C GLU A 73 4.94 -3.79 -8.03
N ALA A 74 5.79 -4.77 -8.38
CA ALA A 74 7.01 -5.11 -7.65
C ALA A 74 8.02 -3.96 -7.64
N CYS A 75 8.16 -3.27 -8.78
CA CYS A 75 9.03 -2.12 -8.93
C CYS A 75 8.45 -0.85 -8.27
N LYS A 76 7.12 -0.69 -8.28
CA LYS A 76 6.46 0.39 -7.51
C LYS A 76 6.60 0.18 -6.01
N TYR A 77 6.51 -1.07 -5.53
CA TYR A 77 6.86 -1.40 -4.15
C TYR A 77 8.34 -1.07 -3.87
N PHE A 78 9.23 -1.38 -4.79
CA PHE A 78 10.66 -1.09 -4.63
C PHE A 78 10.93 0.41 -4.45
N SER A 79 10.25 1.28 -5.21
CA SER A 79 10.28 2.74 -4.98
C SER A 79 9.83 3.13 -3.57
N TYR A 80 8.72 2.55 -3.10
CA TYR A 80 8.22 2.77 -1.74
C TYR A 80 9.23 2.34 -0.68
N TRP A 81 9.84 1.17 -0.86
CA TRP A 81 10.84 0.62 0.05
C TRP A 81 12.11 1.48 0.10
N ILE A 82 12.65 1.89 -1.04
CA ILE A 82 13.81 2.82 -1.10
C ILE A 82 13.49 4.08 -0.31
N TYR A 83 12.32 4.68 -0.56
CA TYR A 83 11.95 5.91 0.12
C TYR A 83 11.86 5.70 1.64
N LYS A 84 11.18 4.64 2.07
CA LYS A 84 10.96 4.29 3.47
C LYS A 84 12.27 4.03 4.22
N GLU A 85 13.16 3.21 3.66
CA GLU A 85 14.32 2.66 4.37
C GLU A 85 15.61 3.46 4.13
N MET A 86 15.67 4.30 3.08
CA MET A 86 16.91 4.99 2.70
C MET A 86 16.78 6.52 2.65
N LEU A 87 15.58 7.06 2.43
CA LEU A 87 15.40 8.50 2.18
C LEU A 87 14.58 9.24 3.25
N LEU A 88 13.80 8.51 4.06
CA LEU A 88 12.87 9.11 5.03
C LEU A 88 13.57 10.04 6.04
N ASP A 89 14.76 9.65 6.50
CA ASP A 89 15.52 10.37 7.52
C ASP A 89 16.32 11.56 6.97
N LYS A 90 16.21 11.83 5.65
CA LYS A 90 16.80 12.98 4.94
C LYS A 90 18.30 13.19 5.13
N GLU A 91 19.04 12.18 5.60
CA GLU A 91 20.50 12.23 5.64
C GLU A 91 21.09 12.39 4.22
N TYR A 92 20.32 12.01 3.21
CA TYR A 92 20.69 12.09 1.79
C TYR A 92 19.73 13.00 1.02
N SER A 93 20.29 13.83 0.16
CA SER A 93 19.54 14.69 -0.79
C SER A 93 19.04 13.91 -2.01
N ASN A 94 19.11 12.57 -1.98
CA ASN A 94 18.85 11.75 -3.15
C ASN A 94 17.35 11.55 -3.41
N SER A 95 16.98 11.41 -4.68
CA SER A 95 15.66 10.92 -5.08
C SER A 95 15.63 9.39 -5.14
N VAL A 96 14.45 8.79 -5.30
CA VAL A 96 14.32 7.34 -5.45
C VAL A 96 14.99 6.89 -6.74
N SER A 97 14.78 7.63 -7.83
CA SER A 97 15.40 7.39 -9.13
C SER A 97 16.93 7.43 -9.06
N GLU A 98 17.49 8.40 -8.35
CA GLU A 98 18.95 8.50 -8.15
C GLU A 98 19.51 7.32 -7.36
N VAL A 99 18.82 6.88 -6.30
CA VAL A 99 19.24 5.70 -5.53
C VAL A 99 19.16 4.44 -6.40
N TYR A 100 18.11 4.29 -7.22
CA TYR A 100 18.01 3.20 -8.18
C TYR A 100 19.22 3.18 -9.13
N GLU A 101 19.57 4.32 -9.73
CA GLU A 101 20.73 4.42 -10.62
C GLU A 101 22.03 4.05 -9.91
N ILE A 102 22.23 4.48 -8.66
CA ILE A 102 23.37 4.08 -7.83
C ILE A 102 23.44 2.56 -7.69
N ILE A 103 22.32 1.91 -7.37
CA ILE A 103 22.24 0.46 -7.16
C ILE A 103 22.53 -0.32 -8.44
N THR A 104 22.08 0.18 -9.61
CA THR A 104 22.19 -0.50 -10.90
C THR A 104 23.40 -0.10 -11.74
N LYS A 105 24.16 0.94 -11.36
CA LYS A 105 25.21 1.56 -12.18
C LYS A 105 26.20 0.59 -12.84
N ASN A 106 26.59 -0.45 -12.11
CA ASN A 106 27.58 -1.45 -12.55
C ASN A 106 26.95 -2.82 -12.87
N LYS A 107 25.63 -2.86 -13.09
CA LYS A 107 24.85 -4.08 -13.24
C LYS A 107 23.97 -3.99 -14.47
N ASP A 108 23.84 -5.10 -15.18
CA ASP A 108 22.93 -5.23 -16.33
C ASP A 108 21.51 -5.56 -15.87
N VAL A 109 21.01 -4.82 -14.86
CA VAL A 109 19.69 -5.05 -14.26
C VAL A 109 18.83 -3.82 -14.51
N HIS A 110 17.85 -3.96 -15.40
CA HIS A 110 17.01 -2.84 -15.87
C HIS A 110 15.51 -3.08 -15.71
N ILE A 111 15.13 -4.18 -15.05
CA ILE A 111 13.74 -4.65 -14.91
C ILE A 111 12.77 -3.61 -14.33
N CYS A 112 13.27 -2.69 -13.49
CA CYS A 112 12.46 -1.64 -12.85
C CYS A 112 12.62 -0.25 -13.45
N LYS A 113 13.43 -0.08 -14.51
CA LYS A 113 13.83 1.23 -15.02
C LYS A 113 12.65 2.14 -15.39
N GLU A 114 11.59 1.58 -15.95
CA GLU A 114 10.40 2.33 -16.40
C GLU A 114 9.33 2.49 -15.31
N TYR A 115 9.47 1.77 -14.19
CA TYR A 115 8.46 1.67 -13.13
C TYR A 115 8.87 2.33 -11.83
N VAL A 116 10.16 2.64 -11.65
CA VAL A 116 10.64 3.39 -10.50
C VAL A 116 10.08 4.81 -10.54
N GLU A 117 9.38 5.17 -9.48
CA GLU A 117 8.81 6.50 -9.30
C GLU A 117 9.43 7.22 -8.11
N ASP A 118 9.68 8.51 -8.26
CA ASP A 118 10.07 9.38 -7.16
C ASP A 118 8.90 9.63 -6.22
N ILE A 119 9.18 9.50 -4.91
CA ILE A 119 8.19 9.65 -3.85
C ILE A 119 8.53 10.89 -3.04
N ILE A 120 7.50 11.69 -2.75
CA ILE A 120 7.59 12.84 -1.87
C ILE A 120 6.87 12.54 -0.53
N PRO A 121 7.19 13.27 0.56
CA PRO A 121 6.63 12.99 1.89
C PRO A 121 5.09 12.86 1.96
N PRO A 122 4.29 13.75 1.33
CA PRO A 122 2.84 13.61 1.38
C PRO A 122 2.34 12.34 0.67
N THR A 123 2.99 11.93 -0.42
CA THR A 123 2.68 10.70 -1.15
C THR A 123 2.99 9.47 -0.30
N PHE A 124 4.18 9.43 0.30
CA PHE A 124 4.55 8.36 1.23
C PHE A 124 3.54 8.23 2.37
N SER A 125 3.14 9.34 2.98
CA SER A 125 2.14 9.36 4.06
C SER A 125 0.81 8.74 3.61
N ASN A 126 0.33 9.09 2.42
CA ASN A 126 -0.91 8.53 1.88
C ASN A 126 -0.80 7.03 1.57
N ILE A 127 0.30 6.59 0.93
CA ILE A 127 0.55 5.16 0.68
C ILE A 127 0.59 4.38 1.99
N LYS A 128 1.30 4.89 3.00
CA LYS A 128 1.42 4.25 4.32
C LYS A 128 0.05 4.05 4.98
N LYS A 129 -0.82 5.06 4.91
CA LYS A 129 -2.19 4.93 5.42
C LYS A 129 -2.98 3.87 4.65
N LEU A 130 -2.82 3.81 3.32
CA LEU A 130 -3.55 2.85 2.47
C LEU A 130 -3.11 1.42 2.78
N ILE A 131 -1.81 1.17 2.89
CA ILE A 131 -1.27 -0.12 3.33
C ILE A 131 -1.89 -0.51 4.67
N GLY A 132 -1.90 0.41 5.65
CA GLY A 132 -2.50 0.15 6.96
C GLY A 132 -4.00 -0.18 6.88
N LEU A 133 -4.75 0.45 5.98
CA LEU A 133 -6.16 0.13 5.75
C LEU A 133 -6.31 -1.29 5.17
N TYR A 134 -5.50 -1.65 4.16
CA TYR A 134 -5.52 -2.99 3.57
C TYR A 134 -5.12 -4.07 4.58
N GLU A 135 -4.11 -3.83 5.42
CA GLU A 135 -3.72 -4.77 6.47
C GLU A 135 -4.84 -5.00 7.49
N ASN A 136 -5.51 -3.94 7.93
CA ASN A 136 -6.63 -4.07 8.86
C ASN A 136 -7.80 -4.84 8.24
N LEU A 137 -8.12 -4.55 6.97
CA LEU A 137 -9.12 -5.31 6.22
C LEU A 137 -8.74 -6.79 6.11
N MET A 138 -7.50 -7.10 5.75
CA MET A 138 -7.04 -8.48 5.61
C MET A 138 -7.06 -9.24 6.94
N LYS A 139 -6.75 -8.59 8.07
CA LYS A 139 -6.88 -9.21 9.40
C LYS A 139 -8.32 -9.61 9.71
N ILE A 140 -9.30 -8.74 9.40
CA ILE A 140 -10.73 -9.06 9.56
C ILE A 140 -11.11 -10.25 8.66
N LEU A 141 -10.68 -10.24 7.41
CA LEU A 141 -11.00 -11.29 6.44
C LEU A 141 -10.34 -12.64 6.72
N THR A 142 -9.20 -12.66 7.41
CA THR A 142 -8.45 -13.89 7.72
C THR A 142 -8.72 -14.44 9.12
N GLY A 143 -9.19 -13.62 10.06
CA GLY A 143 -9.50 -13.98 11.46
C GLY A 143 -10.81 -14.73 11.69
N ILE A 144 -11.40 -15.35 10.68
CA ILE A 144 -12.77 -15.88 10.74
C ILE A 144 -12.86 -17.13 11.64
N LYS A 145 -13.09 -16.89 12.93
CA LYS A 145 -14.01 -17.68 13.77
C LYS A 145 -15.14 -16.82 14.33
N ASP A 146 -14.88 -15.55 14.65
CA ASP A 146 -15.88 -14.51 14.95
C ASP A 146 -15.35 -13.15 14.47
N ILE A 147 -16.19 -12.36 13.80
CA ILE A 147 -15.82 -11.00 13.36
C ILE A 147 -15.82 -10.10 14.58
N ASP A 148 -14.67 -9.50 14.88
CA ASP A 148 -14.55 -8.50 15.93
C ASP A 148 -15.09 -7.15 15.42
N CYS A 149 -16.24 -6.74 15.96
CA CYS A 149 -16.90 -5.48 15.62
C CYS A 149 -16.03 -4.25 15.95
N ASP A 150 -15.16 -4.32 16.95
CA ASP A 150 -14.26 -3.22 17.30
C ASP A 150 -13.20 -3.04 16.21
N GLN A 151 -12.69 -4.15 15.66
CA GLN A 151 -11.75 -4.13 14.54
C GLN A 151 -12.40 -3.63 13.25
N ALA A 152 -13.65 -4.04 12.98
CA ALA A 152 -14.41 -3.53 11.84
C ALA A 152 -14.65 -2.02 11.94
N LYS A 153 -14.94 -1.50 13.14
CA LYS A 153 -15.10 -0.08 13.40
C LYS A 153 -13.81 0.71 13.11
N ILE A 154 -12.66 0.22 13.55
CA ILE A 154 -11.35 0.84 13.24
C ILE A 154 -11.15 0.94 11.72
N CYS A 155 -11.46 -0.11 10.96
CA CYS A 155 -11.32 -0.10 9.51
C CYS A 155 -12.23 0.94 8.84
N ILE A 156 -13.48 1.06 9.31
CA ILE A 156 -14.45 2.06 8.82
C ILE A 156 -13.99 3.48 9.15
N ASP A 157 -13.51 3.72 10.38
CA ASP A 157 -13.04 5.05 10.80
C ASP A 157 -11.79 5.47 10.00
N MET A 158 -10.88 4.54 9.73
CA MET A 158 -9.75 4.79 8.83
C MET A 158 -10.22 5.15 7.42
N TYR A 159 -11.20 4.43 6.88
CA TYR A 159 -11.78 4.70 5.56
C TYR A 159 -12.44 6.08 5.48
N LYS A 160 -13.26 6.46 6.47
CA LYS A 160 -13.87 7.80 6.54
C LYS A 160 -12.83 8.91 6.62
N GLY A 161 -11.75 8.70 7.37
CA GLY A 161 -10.62 9.64 7.43
C GLY A 161 -9.90 9.85 6.08
N PHE A 162 -10.09 8.96 5.09
CA PHE A 162 -9.64 9.20 3.72
C PHE A 162 -10.62 10.06 2.89
N GLU A 163 -11.92 9.94 3.15
CA GLU A 163 -12.98 10.68 2.46
C GLU A 163 -13.08 12.15 2.95
N GLU A 164 -12.81 12.41 4.24
CA GLU A 164 -12.94 13.75 4.86
C GLU A 164 -11.81 14.75 4.51
N ARG A 165 -11.21 14.70 3.30
CA ARG A 165 -10.40 15.84 2.83
C ARG A 165 -11.35 16.99 2.46
N PRO A 166 -11.35 18.11 3.20
CA PRO A 166 -12.38 19.12 3.04
C PRO A 166 -12.18 19.90 1.76
N GLU A 167 -13.30 20.09 1.05
CA GLU A 167 -13.53 21.07 0.02
C GLU A 167 -13.04 22.46 0.47
N LYS A 168 -11.90 22.92 -0.07
CA LYS A 168 -11.57 24.35 -0.13
C LYS A 168 -10.90 24.71 -1.45
N SER A 169 -11.71 24.77 -2.49
CA SER A 169 -11.79 25.85 -3.49
C SER A 169 -12.53 25.31 -4.71
N ALA A 170 -13.42 26.10 -5.31
CA ALA A 170 -14.35 25.67 -6.36
C ALA A 170 -13.68 25.09 -7.63
N ASN A 171 -12.35 25.16 -7.73
CA ASN A 171 -11.57 24.59 -8.84
C ASN A 171 -10.97 23.20 -8.51
N THR A 172 -11.15 22.70 -7.28
CA THR A 172 -10.62 21.41 -6.79
C THR A 172 -11.68 20.31 -6.72
N ILE A 173 -12.95 20.65 -6.95
CA ILE A 173 -14.09 19.71 -6.85
C ILE A 173 -13.99 18.63 -7.93
N ALA A 174 -13.53 18.98 -9.14
CA ALA A 174 -13.30 18.01 -10.20
C ALA A 174 -12.18 17.03 -9.81
N THR A 175 -11.07 17.50 -9.25
CA THR A 175 -9.94 16.63 -8.91
C THR A 175 -10.20 15.73 -7.69
N ALA A 176 -10.88 16.24 -6.66
CA ALA A 176 -11.23 15.43 -5.48
C ALA A 176 -12.26 14.33 -5.80
N ALA A 177 -13.33 14.67 -6.55
CA ALA A 177 -14.31 13.70 -7.00
C ALA A 177 -13.69 12.64 -7.91
N ILE A 178 -12.79 13.03 -8.82
CA ILE A 178 -12.03 12.07 -9.64
C ILE A 178 -11.20 11.16 -8.74
N THR A 179 -10.48 11.67 -7.73
CA THR A 179 -9.69 10.79 -6.85
C THR A 179 -10.54 9.86 -6.00
N ALA A 180 -11.67 10.31 -5.43
CA ALA A 180 -12.54 9.45 -4.61
C ALA A 180 -13.26 8.39 -5.47
N ILE A 181 -13.71 8.75 -6.67
CA ILE A 181 -14.27 7.82 -7.64
C ILE A 181 -13.20 6.85 -8.12
N SER A 182 -11.96 7.30 -8.35
CA SER A 182 -10.82 6.44 -8.66
C SER A 182 -10.51 5.47 -7.52
N PHE A 183 -10.47 5.93 -6.27
CA PHE A 183 -10.26 5.04 -5.11
C PHE A 183 -11.40 4.03 -4.94
N ALA A 184 -12.67 4.45 -5.03
CA ALA A 184 -13.83 3.53 -4.95
C ALA A 184 -13.90 2.59 -6.17
N SER A 185 -13.55 3.08 -7.37
CA SER A 185 -13.46 2.29 -8.59
C SER A 185 -12.31 1.30 -8.49
N VAL A 186 -11.18 1.64 -7.90
CA VAL A 186 -10.06 0.70 -7.64
C VAL A 186 -10.45 -0.32 -6.58
N MET A 187 -11.12 0.11 -5.50
CA MET A 187 -11.66 -0.78 -4.46
C MET A 187 -12.82 -1.66 -4.95
N THR A 188 -13.45 -1.36 -6.08
CA THR A 188 -14.47 -2.27 -6.68
C THR A 188 -13.87 -3.07 -7.83
N TYR A 189 -13.06 -2.44 -8.68
CA TYR A 189 -12.37 -3.03 -9.83
C TYR A 189 -11.29 -4.04 -9.43
N LYS A 190 -10.46 -3.80 -8.39
CA LYS A 190 -9.50 -4.81 -7.87
C LYS A 190 -10.15 -5.82 -6.90
N PHE A 191 -11.28 -5.48 -6.27
CA PHE A 191 -12.05 -6.46 -5.51
C PHE A 191 -12.89 -7.39 -6.40
N THR A 192 -13.01 -7.08 -7.70
CA THR A 192 -13.63 -7.95 -8.70
C THR A 192 -12.72 -9.14 -9.13
N PRO A 193 -11.41 -9.01 -9.38
CA PRO A 193 -10.49 -10.15 -9.59
C PRO A 193 -10.00 -10.77 -8.28
N LEU A 194 -9.94 -10.03 -7.16
CA LEU A 194 -9.91 -10.69 -5.84
C LEU A 194 -11.14 -11.58 -5.69
N GLY A 195 -12.28 -11.20 -6.26
CA GLY A 195 -13.47 -12.00 -6.37
C GLY A 195 -13.25 -13.41 -6.94
N SER A 196 -12.25 -13.70 -7.78
CA SER A 196 -12.01 -15.07 -8.27
C SER A 196 -11.22 -15.94 -7.27
N TRP A 197 -10.21 -15.37 -6.60
CA TRP A 197 -9.42 -16.04 -5.55
C TRP A 197 -10.18 -16.14 -4.22
N VAL A 198 -10.89 -15.07 -3.85
CA VAL A 198 -11.88 -14.99 -2.78
C VAL A 198 -13.04 -15.95 -3.09
N ARG A 199 -13.69 -15.93 -4.25
CA ARG A 199 -14.78 -16.90 -4.55
C ARG A 199 -14.33 -18.36 -4.44
N HIS A 200 -13.10 -18.70 -4.82
CA HIS A 200 -12.57 -20.05 -4.61
C HIS A 200 -12.44 -20.40 -3.11
N ARG A 201 -12.01 -19.44 -2.27
CA ARG A 201 -11.87 -19.63 -0.80
C ARG A 201 -13.19 -19.49 -0.01
N PHE A 202 -14.17 -18.76 -0.55
CA PHE A 202 -15.47 -18.46 0.08
C PHE A 202 -16.64 -19.32 -0.42
N SER A 203 -16.42 -20.21 -1.40
CA SER A 203 -17.44 -21.14 -1.97
C SER A 203 -18.13 -22.04 -0.91
N GLY A 204 -17.53 -22.19 0.28
CA GLY A 204 -18.03 -23.10 1.32
C GLY A 204 -19.14 -22.58 2.23
N ASN A 205 -19.42 -21.26 2.33
CA ASN A 205 -20.29 -20.78 3.42
C ASN A 205 -21.29 -19.67 3.04
N LYS A 206 -22.38 -20.07 2.40
CA LYS A 206 -23.52 -19.20 2.01
C LYS A 206 -24.20 -18.48 3.18
N ASN A 207 -24.06 -19.01 4.41
CA ASN A 207 -24.68 -18.43 5.60
C ASN A 207 -23.98 -17.16 6.09
N LEU A 208 -22.66 -17.05 5.90
CA LEU A 208 -21.88 -15.89 6.32
C LEU A 208 -22.18 -14.66 5.46
N LYS A 209 -22.31 -14.85 4.15
CA LYS A 209 -22.68 -13.79 3.21
C LYS A 209 -24.02 -13.16 3.58
N ASN A 210 -25.03 -14.00 3.84
CA ASN A 210 -26.37 -13.54 4.21
C ASN A 210 -26.39 -12.82 5.57
N LYS A 211 -25.49 -13.20 6.50
CA LYS A 211 -25.37 -12.53 7.81
C LYS A 211 -24.74 -11.15 7.68
N LEU A 212 -23.67 -11.03 6.89
CA LEU A 212 -22.97 -9.77 6.66
C LEU A 212 -23.83 -8.76 5.90
N GLU A 213 -24.59 -9.23 4.91
CA GLU A 213 -25.53 -8.41 4.12
C GLU A 213 -26.70 -7.91 4.98
N LYS A 214 -27.17 -8.74 5.93
CA LYS A 214 -28.22 -8.38 6.90
C LYS A 214 -27.74 -7.37 7.96
N GLU A 215 -26.49 -7.47 8.41
CA GLU A 215 -25.91 -6.53 9.37
C GLU A 215 -25.57 -5.17 8.73
N PHE A 216 -25.10 -5.18 7.48
CA PHE A 216 -24.83 -3.95 6.71
C PHE A 216 -26.11 -3.16 6.44
N THR A 217 -27.17 -3.84 6.00
CA THR A 217 -28.49 -3.23 5.77
C THR A 217 -29.13 -2.73 7.08
N ALA A 218 -28.96 -3.45 8.20
CA ALA A 218 -29.45 -3.00 9.51
C ALA A 218 -28.72 -1.74 10.01
N SER A 219 -27.41 -1.65 9.80
CA SER A 219 -26.62 -0.46 10.18
C SER A 219 -27.04 0.78 9.38
N GLN A 220 -27.31 0.62 8.08
CA GLN A 220 -27.69 1.72 7.20
C GLN A 220 -29.08 2.29 7.54
N ASN A 221 -30.04 1.42 7.90
CA ASN A 221 -31.36 1.83 8.37
C ASN A 221 -31.30 2.51 9.76
N SER A 222 -30.32 2.17 10.60
CA SER A 222 -30.14 2.81 11.91
C SER A 222 -29.60 4.24 11.82
N SER A 223 -28.76 4.51 10.81
CA SER A 223 -28.26 5.86 10.51
C SER A 223 -29.33 6.76 9.89
N GLU A 224 -30.27 6.22 9.09
CA GLU A 224 -31.40 6.99 8.56
C GLU A 224 -32.44 7.34 9.64
N LEU A 225 -32.58 6.51 10.68
CA LEU A 225 -33.48 6.77 11.81
C LEU A 225 -32.97 7.87 12.76
N GLN A 226 -31.65 8.05 12.87
CA GLN A 226 -31.07 9.13 13.67
C GLN A 226 -31.19 10.52 13.01
N ASP A 227 -31.47 10.60 11.70
CA ASP A 227 -31.60 11.87 10.97
C ASP A 227 -33.05 12.43 10.96
N MET A 228 -34.03 11.70 11.52
CA MET A 228 -35.44 12.09 11.52
C MET A 228 -35.99 12.62 12.86
N GLU A 229 -35.17 12.73 13.91
CA GLU A 229 -35.65 13.13 15.24
C GLU A 229 -35.42 14.61 15.55
N TYR A 230 -35.96 15.55 14.76
CA TYR A 230 -36.31 16.91 15.24
C TYR A 230 -37.35 17.59 14.34
N ARG A 231 -38.64 17.32 14.56
CA ARG A 231 -39.73 18.30 14.27
C ARG A 231 -40.81 18.21 15.35
N VAL A 232 -40.65 18.98 16.41
CA VAL A 232 -41.75 19.26 17.36
C VAL A 232 -42.56 20.44 16.82
N PRO A 233 -43.87 20.30 16.55
CA PRO A 233 -44.70 21.43 16.15
C PRO A 233 -45.10 22.26 17.38
N TYR A 234 -44.74 23.54 17.37
CA TYR A 234 -45.20 24.52 18.37
C TYR A 234 -46.62 24.96 18.01
N ASN A 235 -47.61 24.60 18.84
CA ASN A 235 -48.93 25.23 18.85
C ASN A 235 -48.99 26.20 20.04
N SER A 236 -49.03 27.51 19.76
CA SER A 236 -49.37 28.53 20.75
C SER A 236 -50.88 28.77 20.73
N SER A 237 -51.51 28.61 21.90
CA SER A 237 -52.87 29.10 22.20
C SER A 237 -52.88 30.62 22.35
#